data_AF-A0A7V8YVT7-F1
#
_entry.id   AF-A0A7V8YVT7-F1
#
_cell.length_a   1.000
_cell.length_b   1.000
_cell.length_c   1.000
_cell.angle_alpha   90.00
_cell.angle_beta   90.00
_cell.angle_gamma   90.00
#
_symmetry.space_group_name_H-M   'P 1'
#
loop_
_entity.id
_entity.type
_entity.pdbx_description
1 polymer ?
#
loop_
_entity_poly.entity_id
_entity_poly.type
_entity_poly.pdbx_seq_one_letter_code
_entity_poly.pdbx_strand_id
1 'polypeptide(L)' 'RETAAVGAAIVAAVGTGAHPDLPAGIRAMTAIDRRFEPDAERHRVYDRVYEAYVALHPAISPVLRRLDAAASANPVGAA' A
#
# COMPACT_ATOMS: atom_id res chain seq x y z
N ARG A 1 2.68 11.56 7.26
CA ARG A 1 4.12 11.36 7.00
C ARG A 1 4.26 11.16 5.49
N GLU A 2 5.00 12.02 4.80
CA GLU A 2 5.22 11.93 3.35
C GLU A 2 6.26 10.85 3.03
N THR A 3 5.84 9.60 2.87
CA THR A 3 6.75 8.45 2.68
C THR A 3 7.55 8.55 1.37
N ALA A 4 6.91 9.03 0.30
CA ALA A 4 7.56 9.18 -1.00
C ALA A 4 8.69 10.21 -0.97
N ALA A 5 8.46 11.39 -0.36
CA ALA A 5 9.47 12.44 -0.26
C ALA A 5 10.67 12.01 0.60
N VAL A 6 10.43 11.32 1.71
CA VAL A 6 11.50 10.76 2.56
C VAL A 6 12.31 9.71 1.79
N GLY A 7 11.64 8.84 1.02
CA GLY A 7 12.33 7.87 0.17
C GLY A 7 13.25 8.53 -0.86
N ALA A 8 12.76 9.57 -1.54
CA ALA A 8 13.57 10.34 -2.49
C ALA A 8 14.79 11.00 -1.83
N ALA A 9 14.61 11.56 -0.63
CA ALA A 9 15.69 12.16 0.14
C ALA A 9 16.76 11.15 0.57
N ILE A 10 16.36 9.93 0.98
CA ILE A 10 17.31 8.85 1.32
C ILE A 10 18.15 8.45 0.10
N VAL A 11 17.51 8.30 -1.06
CA VAL A 11 18.21 7.96 -2.31
C VAL A 11 19.19 9.08 -2.70
N ALA A 12 18.76 10.34 -2.60
CA ALA A 12 19.64 11.48 -2.87
C ALA A 12 20.84 11.50 -1.91
N ALA A 13 20.62 11.30 -0.61
CA ALA A 13 21.68 11.31 0.40
C ALA A 13 22.74 10.22 0.16
N VAL A 14 22.34 9.03 -0.31
CA VAL A 14 23.29 7.98 -0.72
C VAL A 14 23.99 8.36 -2.02
N GLY A 15 23.25 8.86 -3.02
CA GLY A 15 23.81 9.28 -4.30
C GLY A 15 24.84 10.42 -4.19
N THR A 16 24.70 11.28 -3.17
CA THR A 16 25.66 12.36 -2.87
C THR A 16 26.75 11.95 -1.87
N GLY A 17 26.75 10.70 -1.39
CA GLY A 17 27.75 10.20 -0.42
C GLY A 17 27.58 10.68 1.03
N ALA A 18 26.44 11.29 1.37
CA ALA A 18 26.12 11.68 2.75
C ALA A 18 25.85 10.46 3.64
N HIS A 19 25.40 9.35 3.04
CA HIS A 19 25.32 8.03 3.67
C HIS A 19 26.03 6.99 2.81
N PRO A 20 26.68 5.98 3.42
CA PRO A 20 27.47 4.99 2.70
C PRO A 20 26.62 4.01 1.87
N ASP A 21 25.39 3.75 2.31
CA ASP A 21 24.45 2.84 1.65
C ASP A 21 23.00 3.13 2.07
N LEU A 22 22.05 2.52 1.35
CA LEU A 22 20.61 2.64 1.64
C LEU A 22 20.24 2.16 3.04
N PRO A 23 20.68 0.98 3.54
CA PRO A 23 20.40 0.57 4.91
C PRO A 23 20.83 1.60 5.98
N ALA A 24 22.00 2.23 5.82
CA ALA A 24 22.49 3.27 6.71
C ALA A 24 21.63 4.53 6.64
N GLY A 25 21.30 5.00 5.43
CA GLY A 25 20.41 6.14 5.24
C GLY A 25 19.00 5.90 5.80
N ILE A 26 18.42 4.72 5.58
CA ILE A 26 17.10 4.35 6.13
C ILE A 26 17.13 4.38 7.66
N ARG A 27 18.13 3.75 8.29
CA ARG A 27 18.25 3.74 9.76
C ARG A 27 18.45 5.13 10.35
N ALA A 28 19.21 5.98 9.67
CA ALA A 28 19.48 7.34 10.13
C ALA A 28 18.30 8.30 9.94
N MET A 29 17.51 8.11 8.88
CA MET A 29 16.49 9.08 8.43
C MET A 29 15.05 8.63 8.72
N THR A 30 14.83 7.40 9.21
CA THR A 30 13.50 6.88 9.52
C THR A 30 13.42 6.34 10.95
N ALA A 31 12.21 6.33 11.50
CA ALA A 31 11.94 5.80 12.84
C ALA A 31 10.62 5.03 12.86
N ILE A 32 10.62 3.91 13.58
CA ILE A 32 9.42 3.13 13.87
C ILE A 32 8.58 3.96 14.85
N ASP A 33 7.41 4.41 14.42
CA ASP A 33 6.48 5.18 15.26
C ASP A 33 5.69 4.27 16.20
N ARG A 34 5.21 3.17 15.64
CA ARG A 34 4.31 2.25 16.31
C ARG A 34 4.53 0.86 15.73
N ARG A 35 4.50 -0.13 16.63
CA ARG A 35 4.46 -1.54 16.26
C ARG A 35 3.06 -2.05 16.59
N PHE A 36 2.44 -2.73 15.64
CA PHE A 36 1.18 -3.43 15.83
C PHE A 36 1.49 -4.92 15.87
N GLU A 37 1.16 -5.58 16.96
CA GLU A 37 1.34 -7.02 17.12
C GLU A 37 0.08 -7.76 16.65
N PRO A 38 0.21 -8.99 16.14
CA PRO A 38 -0.93 -9.83 15.81
C PRO A 38 -1.80 -10.08 17.05
N ASP A 39 -3.10 -9.85 16.89
CA ASP A 39 -4.11 -10.20 17.88
C ASP A 39 -4.81 -11.49 17.44
N ALA A 40 -4.63 -12.57 18.22
CA ALA A 40 -5.12 -13.89 17.88
C ALA A 40 -6.66 -13.99 17.85
N GLU A 41 -7.38 -13.14 18.59
CA GLU A 41 -8.84 -13.09 18.54
C GLU A 41 -9.29 -12.41 17.25
N ARG A 42 -8.71 -11.25 16.93
CA ARG A 42 -9.00 -10.52 15.69
C ARG A 42 -8.62 -11.33 14.45
N HIS A 43 -7.52 -12.06 14.49
CA HIS A 43 -7.09 -12.94 13.41
C HIS A 43 -8.20 -13.93 13.03
N ARG A 44 -8.75 -14.66 14.01
CA ARG A 44 -9.83 -15.63 13.76
C ARG A 44 -11.10 -15.00 13.20
N VAL A 45 -11.40 -13.75 13.60
CA VAL A 45 -12.53 -13.01 13.05
C VAL A 45 -12.26 -12.65 11.59
N TYR A 46 -11.09 -12.11 11.30
CA TYR A 46 -10.70 -11.72 9.94
C TYR A 46 -10.57 -12.93 9.01
N ASP A 47 -10.14 -14.10 9.48
CA ASP A 47 -10.10 -15.33 8.68
C ASP A 47 -11.48 -15.67 8.12
N ARG A 48 -12.51 -15.69 8.97
CA ARG A 48 -13.89 -15.96 8.54
C ARG A 48 -14.42 -14.93 7.54
N VAL A 49 -14.10 -13.65 7.77
CA VAL A 49 -14.49 -12.56 6.86
C VAL A 49 -13.76 -12.68 5.52
N TYR A 50 -12.47 -13.06 5.55
CA TYR A 50 -11.65 -13.23 4.37
C TYR A 50 -12.12 -14.43 3.54
N GLU A 51 -12.46 -15.55 4.16
CA GLU A 51 -13.07 -16.71 3.48
C GLU A 51 -14.37 -16.31 2.76
N ALA A 52 -15.25 -15.56 3.42
CA ALA A 52 -16.47 -15.05 2.81
C ALA A 52 -16.18 -14.13 1.61
N TYR A 53 -15.19 -13.23 1.74
CA TYR A 53 -14.74 -12.38 0.64
C TYR A 53 -14.24 -13.19 -0.54
N VAL A 54 -13.38 -14.19 -0.30
CA VAL A 54 -12.81 -15.05 -1.35
C VAL A 54 -13.92 -15.82 -2.08
N ALA A 55 -14.91 -16.33 -1.36
CA ALA A 55 -16.05 -17.03 -1.95
C ALA A 55 -16.95 -16.08 -2.79
N LEU A 56 -17.11 -14.82 -2.33
CA LEU A 56 -17.92 -13.82 -3.02
C LEU A 56 -17.23 -13.23 -4.26
N HIS A 57 -15.91 -13.04 -4.21
CA HIS A 57 -15.14 -12.32 -5.22
C HIS A 57 -15.39 -12.78 -6.68
N PRO A 58 -15.47 -14.09 -7.00
CA PRO A 58 -15.73 -14.55 -8.36
C PRO A 58 -17.08 -14.08 -8.92
N ALA A 59 -18.11 -13.94 -8.07
CA ALA A 59 -19.44 -13.50 -8.49
C ALA A 59 -19.46 -11.99 -8.80
N ILE A 60 -18.72 -11.19 -8.01
CA ILE A 60 -18.71 -9.73 -8.13
C ILE A 60 -17.67 -9.21 -9.14
N SER A 61 -16.55 -9.91 -9.33
CA SER A 61 -15.44 -9.47 -10.18
C SER A 61 -15.84 -9.15 -11.64
N PRO A 62 -16.68 -9.94 -12.32
CA PRO A 62 -17.11 -9.63 -13.68
C PRO A 62 -17.93 -8.33 -13.78
N VAL A 63 -18.74 -8.04 -12.76
CA VAL A 63 -19.54 -6.82 -12.70
C VAL A 63 -18.63 -5.61 -12.49
N LEU A 64 -17.71 -5.70 -11.53
CA LEU A 64 -16.73 -4.64 -11.26
C LEU A 64 -15.89 -4.30 -12.50
N ARG A 65 -15.37 -5.30 -13.21
CA ARG A 65 -14.61 -5.08 -14.45
C ARG A 65 -15.41 -4.36 -15.53
N ARG A 66 -16.71 -4.63 -15.64
CA ARG A 66 -17.58 -3.92 -16.61
C ARG A 66 -17.80 -2.47 -16.19
N LEU A 67 -17.96 -2.20 -14.91
CA LEU A 67 -18.06 -0.84 -14.39
C LEU A 67 -16.77 -0.06 -14.65
N ASP A 68 -15.60 -0.65 -14.39
CA ASP A 68 -14.30 -0.02 -14.66
C ASP A 68 -14.11 0.27 -16.15
N ALA A 69 -14.48 -0.69 -17.02
CA ALA A 69 -14.43 -0.51 -18.47
C ALA A 69 -15.38 0.61 -18.94
N ALA A 70 -16.60 0.66 -18.39
CA ALA A 70 -17.58 1.70 -18.72
C ALA A 70 -17.17 3.08 -18.21
N ALA A 71 -16.56 3.16 -17.02
CA ALA A 71 -16.03 4.40 -16.45
C ALA A 71 -14.82 4.90 -17.25
N SER A 72 -13.92 4.00 -17.68
CA SER A 72 -12.74 4.36 -18.49
C SER A 72 -13.11 4.77 -19.92
N ALA A 73 -14.24 4.28 -20.44
CA ALA A 73 -14.77 4.66 -21.75
C ALA A 73 -15.56 5.99 -21.72
N ASN A 74 -15.83 6.54 -20.54
CA ASN A 74 -16.60 7.77 -20.38
C ASN A 74 -15.68 8.92 -19.92
N PRO A 75 -15.30 9.87 -20.80
CA PRO A 75 -14.50 11.02 -20.41
C PRO A 75 -15.38 12.05 -19.69
N VAL A 76 -15.93 11.72 -18.53
CA VAL A 76 -16.54 12.73 -17.65
C VAL A 76 -15.39 13.37 -16.86
N GLY A 77 -14.73 14.34 -17.48
CA GLY A 77 -13.67 15.11 -16.81
C GLY A 77 -12.72 15.91 -17.71
N ALA A 78 -12.95 16.00 -19.03
CA ALA A 78 -12.29 17.01 -19.86
C ALA A 78 -13.21 18.22 -20.03
N ALA A 79 -13.33 19.02 -18.95
CA ALA A 79 -13.86 20.38 -18.98
C ALA A 79 -13.02 21.23 -18.01
#